data_AF-A0A1H0PJF4-F1
#
_entry.id   AF-A0A1H0PJF4-F1
#
_cell.length_a   1.000
_cell.length_b   1.000
_cell.length_c   1.000
_cell.angle_alpha   90.00
_cell.angle_beta   90.00
_cell.angle_gamma   90.00
#
_symmetry.space_group_name_H-M   'P 1'
#
loop_
_entity.id
_entity.type
_entity.pdbx_description
1 polymer ?
#
loop_
_entity_poly.entity_id
_entity_poly.type
_entity_poly.pdbx_seq_one_letter_code
_entity_poly.pdbx_strand_id
1 'polypeptide(L)'
;MSAVAAGFDLDRPPAILVLEDGRSFRGDAYGAPGQTVGEAVFSTGMTGYQETLTDPSYHRQVVVMTAPHVGNTGINDEDDESSRFWVAGYVVRDPALRPSSWRSRRSLEDELVAQGIVGISGIDTRALTRHLRERGAMRVGIFSGELAQRPVTELVAAVQDAPQMTGAALAAEVTTKERYVVPAVGERRFTVAAVDLGIKAMTPTLLARQGIEVHVLPATATFDDIRAVGDGGPDGVFFSNGPGDPATADAEVAVLRQVLDARIPFFGICFGNQLLGRALGFGTYKLKYGHRGINQPVMDRTTGKVEVTAHNHGFAVDAPTDREVAAPADAEGTAYGRVRVSHVCLNDDVVEGLECLDLPAYSVQYHPEAAAGPHDAAYLFDRFVGLMERRGLREDTSDEGARPGPPTSATKSMSDAGEDK
;
A
#
# COMPACT_ATOMS: atom_id res chain seq x y z
N MET A 1 47.80 -14.57 -32.74
CA MET A 1 46.64 -13.66 -32.58
C MET A 1 45.81 -14.16 -31.41
N SER A 2 46.28 -13.79 -30.22
CA SER A 2 45.65 -14.05 -28.93
C SER A 2 44.57 -13.00 -28.65
N ALA A 3 43.61 -13.40 -27.82
CA ALA A 3 42.55 -12.63 -27.16
C ALA A 3 41.40 -12.15 -28.05
N VAL A 4 40.25 -12.85 -28.01
CA VAL A 4 38.93 -12.33 -27.57
C VAL A 4 38.01 -13.53 -27.33
N ALA A 5 37.96 -14.05 -26.10
CA ALA A 5 36.82 -14.81 -25.53
C ALA A 5 37.12 -15.15 -24.05
N ALA A 6 37.49 -14.15 -23.25
CA ALA A 6 37.31 -14.29 -21.81
C ALA A 6 35.86 -13.87 -21.53
N GLY A 7 34.96 -14.85 -21.56
CA GLY A 7 33.61 -14.66 -21.02
C GLY A 7 33.76 -14.26 -19.56
N PHE A 8 33.07 -13.21 -19.14
CA PHE A 8 32.96 -12.85 -17.73
C PHE A 8 32.01 -13.87 -17.07
N ASP A 9 32.50 -15.08 -16.87
CA ASP A 9 31.78 -16.14 -16.17
C ASP A 9 31.87 -15.81 -14.67
N LEU A 10 30.82 -15.16 -14.15
CA LEU A 10 30.60 -15.13 -12.72
C LEU A 10 30.19 -16.56 -12.36
N ASP A 11 31.10 -17.31 -11.71
CA ASP A 11 30.88 -18.70 -11.28
C ASP A 11 29.78 -18.75 -10.21
N ARG A 12 28.54 -18.68 -10.67
CA ARG A 12 27.34 -18.70 -9.83
C ARG A 12 26.92 -20.16 -9.61
N PRO A 13 26.65 -20.58 -8.37
CA PRO A 13 26.12 -21.91 -8.10
C PRO A 13 24.81 -22.14 -8.87
N PRO A 14 24.51 -23.38 -9.29
CA PRO A 14 23.25 -23.69 -9.97
C PRO A 14 22.06 -23.41 -9.04
N ALA A 15 20.96 -22.96 -9.62
CA ALA A 15 19.69 -22.75 -8.92
C ALA A 15 18.50 -23.29 -9.72
N ILE A 16 17.41 -23.59 -9.01
CA ILE A 16 16.14 -23.99 -9.61
C ILE A 16 14.97 -23.25 -8.92
N LEU A 17 14.08 -22.73 -9.74
CA LEU A 17 12.77 -22.23 -9.33
C LEU A 17 11.72 -23.30 -9.60
N VAL A 18 10.87 -23.59 -8.63
CA VAL A 18 9.82 -24.61 -8.72
C VAL A 18 8.49 -24.02 -8.26
N LEU A 19 7.48 -24.12 -9.12
CA LEU A 19 6.11 -23.72 -8.81
C LEU A 19 5.34 -24.90 -8.19
N GLU A 20 4.29 -24.62 -7.43
CA GLU A 20 3.48 -25.65 -6.75
C GLU A 20 2.78 -26.61 -7.72
N ASP A 21 2.63 -26.24 -8.99
CA ASP A 21 2.08 -27.08 -10.06
C ASP A 21 3.14 -27.94 -10.77
N GLY A 22 4.39 -27.90 -10.30
CA GLY A 22 5.51 -28.68 -10.82
C GLY A 22 6.28 -28.02 -11.95
N ARG A 23 5.82 -26.89 -12.50
CA ARG A 23 6.60 -26.16 -13.50
C ARG A 23 7.88 -25.62 -12.88
N SER A 24 9.02 -25.86 -13.53
CA SER A 24 10.33 -25.49 -12.99
C SER A 24 11.23 -24.82 -14.03
N PHE A 25 12.16 -24.01 -13.53
CA PHE A 25 13.12 -23.25 -14.33
C PHE A 25 14.50 -23.38 -13.69
N ARG A 26 15.49 -23.83 -14.46
CA ARG A 26 16.88 -23.90 -14.02
C ARG A 26 17.63 -22.65 -14.48
N GLY A 27 18.47 -22.14 -13.61
CA GLY A 27 19.30 -20.96 -13.83
C GLY A 27 20.40 -20.91 -12.79
N ASP A 28 20.84 -19.70 -12.46
CA ASP A 28 21.99 -19.47 -11.60
C ASP A 28 21.57 -18.73 -10.32
N ALA A 29 22.17 -19.06 -9.19
CA ALA A 29 21.90 -18.39 -7.92
C ALA A 29 22.21 -16.89 -8.04
N TYR A 30 21.33 -16.04 -7.51
CA TYR A 30 21.49 -14.59 -7.53
C TYR A 30 21.04 -14.01 -6.19
N GLY A 31 21.99 -13.52 -5.39
CA GLY A 31 21.76 -13.16 -3.98
C GLY A 31 22.29 -14.24 -3.03
N ALA A 32 21.69 -14.34 -1.84
CA ALA A 32 22.13 -15.27 -0.81
C ALA A 32 21.94 -16.73 -1.24
N PRO A 33 22.91 -17.64 -0.99
CA PRO A 33 22.74 -19.05 -1.26
C PRO A 33 21.76 -19.67 -0.25
N GLY A 34 20.87 -20.55 -0.71
CA GLY A 34 19.98 -21.29 0.18
C GLY A 34 18.69 -21.70 -0.49
N GLN A 35 17.61 -21.64 0.27
CA GLN A 35 16.26 -21.84 -0.24
C GLN A 35 15.31 -20.80 0.33
N THR A 36 14.29 -20.46 -0.44
CA THR A 36 13.15 -19.63 0.01
C THR A 36 11.86 -20.13 -0.61
N VAL A 37 10.74 -19.84 0.04
CA VAL A 37 9.39 -20.12 -0.45
C VAL A 37 8.51 -18.88 -0.26
N GLY A 38 7.53 -18.70 -1.15
CA GLY A 38 6.57 -17.61 -1.08
C GLY A 38 5.53 -17.69 -2.17
N GLU A 39 4.73 -16.63 -2.31
CA GLU A 39 3.81 -16.49 -3.45
C GLU A 39 4.54 -15.86 -4.65
N ALA A 40 4.48 -16.52 -5.81
CA ALA A 40 5.08 -16.04 -7.04
C ALA A 40 4.24 -14.92 -7.64
N VAL A 41 4.87 -13.75 -7.80
CA VAL A 41 4.26 -12.56 -8.38
C VAL A 41 5.20 -11.96 -9.41
N PHE A 42 4.68 -11.25 -10.41
CA PHE A 42 5.52 -10.56 -11.39
C PHE A 42 5.27 -9.05 -11.34
N SER A 43 6.31 -8.26 -11.59
CA SER A 43 6.22 -6.80 -11.71
C SER A 43 6.62 -6.32 -13.11
N THR A 44 5.81 -5.42 -13.67
CA THR A 44 6.06 -4.79 -14.98
C THR A 44 6.93 -3.54 -14.91
N GLY A 45 7.37 -3.13 -13.71
CA GLY A 45 8.30 -2.02 -13.52
C GLY A 45 9.61 -2.23 -14.28
N MET A 46 9.94 -1.33 -15.21
CA MET A 46 11.21 -1.33 -15.94
C MET A 46 12.32 -0.59 -15.19
N THR A 47 11.94 0.20 -14.19
CA THR A 47 12.79 0.96 -13.28
C THR A 47 12.25 0.81 -11.88
N GLY A 48 13.03 1.20 -10.87
CA GLY A 48 12.55 1.24 -9.49
C GLY A 48 12.57 -0.10 -8.77
N TYR A 49 13.54 -0.96 -9.09
CA TYR A 49 13.64 -2.28 -8.46
C TYR A 49 14.05 -2.20 -6.99
N GLN A 50 14.76 -1.15 -6.56
CA GLN A 50 15.14 -0.97 -5.16
C GLN A 50 13.91 -0.63 -4.30
N GLU A 51 13.10 0.30 -4.78
CA GLU A 51 11.82 0.70 -4.20
C GLU A 51 10.87 -0.50 -4.14
N THR A 52 10.85 -1.34 -5.20
CA THR A 52 10.09 -2.59 -5.23
C THR A 52 10.57 -3.57 -4.15
N LEU A 53 11.89 -3.74 -3.99
CA LEU A 53 12.46 -4.67 -3.01
C LEU A 53 12.19 -4.24 -1.57
N THR A 54 12.13 -2.94 -1.33
CA THR A 54 11.90 -2.32 -0.02
C THR A 54 10.43 -2.00 0.28
N ASP A 55 9.50 -2.32 -0.61
CA ASP A 55 8.07 -2.18 -0.36
C ASP A 55 7.56 -3.32 0.56
N PRO A 56 7.05 -3.00 1.78
CA PRO A 56 6.51 -3.99 2.72
C PRO A 56 5.38 -4.86 2.17
N SER A 57 4.65 -4.38 1.16
CA SER A 57 3.56 -5.13 0.52
C SER A 57 4.03 -6.42 -0.18
N TYR A 58 5.33 -6.57 -0.45
CA TYR A 58 5.91 -7.82 -0.97
C TYR A 58 6.32 -8.85 0.09
N HIS A 59 6.02 -8.62 1.37
CA HIS A 59 6.32 -9.59 2.43
C HIS A 59 5.77 -10.99 2.08
N ARG A 60 6.62 -12.02 2.17
CA ARG A 60 6.34 -13.42 1.77
C ARG A 60 6.06 -13.66 0.27
N GLN A 61 6.39 -12.70 -0.59
CA GLN A 61 6.27 -12.85 -2.05
C GLN A 61 7.63 -12.99 -2.73
N VAL A 62 7.68 -13.83 -3.76
CA VAL A 62 8.85 -13.97 -4.64
C VAL A 62 8.58 -13.14 -5.90
N VAL A 63 9.35 -12.08 -6.09
CA VAL A 63 9.12 -11.10 -7.15
C VAL A 63 9.87 -11.48 -8.42
N VAL A 64 9.12 -11.62 -9.50
CA VAL A 64 9.61 -11.87 -10.87
C VAL A 64 9.65 -10.58 -11.65
N MET A 65 10.85 -10.15 -12.02
CA MET A 65 11.02 -8.99 -12.89
C MET A 65 10.74 -9.38 -14.33
N THR A 66 9.81 -8.66 -14.96
CA THR A 66 9.58 -8.79 -16.40
C THR A 66 10.61 -8.02 -17.21
N ALA A 67 11.16 -6.93 -16.66
CA ALA A 67 12.28 -6.22 -17.24
C ALA A 67 13.51 -7.14 -17.29
N PRO A 68 14.15 -7.32 -18.45
CA PRO A 68 15.18 -8.34 -18.59
C PRO A 68 16.46 -7.99 -17.84
N HIS A 69 16.88 -6.72 -17.91
CA HIS A 69 18.09 -6.24 -17.24
C HIS A 69 17.75 -5.56 -15.92
N VAL A 70 18.30 -6.08 -14.82
CA VAL A 70 18.01 -5.60 -13.46
C VAL A 70 19.33 -5.39 -12.71
N GLY A 71 19.42 -4.34 -11.89
CA GLY A 71 20.65 -3.98 -11.16
C GLY A 71 21.56 -2.98 -11.90
N ASN A 72 21.14 -2.48 -13.06
CA ASN A 72 21.91 -1.54 -13.89
C ASN A 72 22.28 -0.22 -13.18
N THR A 73 21.45 0.25 -12.25
CA THR A 73 21.72 1.46 -11.46
C THR A 73 22.31 1.19 -10.07
N GLY A 74 22.55 -0.08 -9.73
CA GLY A 74 22.93 -0.52 -8.38
C GLY A 74 21.94 -0.10 -7.30
N ILE A 75 22.43 -0.04 -6.07
CA ILE A 75 21.67 0.36 -4.88
C ILE A 75 22.29 1.62 -4.28
N ASN A 76 21.45 2.48 -3.71
CA ASN A 76 21.84 3.66 -2.94
C ASN A 76 21.09 3.70 -1.59
N ASP A 77 21.28 4.74 -0.79
CA ASP A 77 20.67 4.86 0.55
C ASP A 77 19.47 5.83 0.58
N GLU A 78 19.01 6.30 -0.58
CA GLU A 78 17.93 7.30 -0.74
C GLU A 78 16.65 6.72 -1.34
N ASP A 79 16.74 5.63 -2.12
CA ASP A 79 15.60 5.01 -2.82
C ASP A 79 14.93 3.89 -2.01
N ASP A 80 15.25 3.75 -0.72
CA ASP A 80 14.60 2.77 0.16
C ASP A 80 13.23 3.28 0.62
N GLU A 81 12.18 2.53 0.31
CA GLU A 81 10.81 2.82 0.77
C GLU A 81 10.54 2.31 2.18
N SER A 82 11.46 1.55 2.76
CA SER A 82 11.43 1.10 4.16
C SER A 82 12.79 0.59 4.63
N SER A 83 12.87 0.09 5.87
CA SER A 83 14.14 -0.27 6.52
C SER A 83 14.92 -1.47 5.93
N ARG A 84 14.31 -2.30 5.07
CA ARG A 84 14.92 -3.54 4.54
C ARG A 84 14.21 -4.05 3.29
N PHE A 85 14.79 -5.06 2.65
CA PHE A 85 14.12 -5.87 1.64
C PHE A 85 13.04 -6.76 2.26
N TRP A 86 11.83 -6.70 1.71
CA TRP A 86 10.67 -7.46 2.21
C TRP A 86 10.32 -8.68 1.36
N VAL A 87 10.82 -8.75 0.13
CA VAL A 87 10.59 -9.90 -0.75
C VAL A 87 11.12 -11.18 -0.10
N ALA A 88 10.39 -12.29 -0.24
CA ALA A 88 10.88 -13.61 0.15
C ALA A 88 12.00 -14.09 -0.77
N GLY A 89 11.99 -13.66 -2.03
CA GLY A 89 13.00 -13.99 -3.01
C GLY A 89 12.86 -13.17 -4.29
N TYR A 90 13.87 -13.25 -5.14
CA TYR A 90 13.97 -12.39 -6.31
C TYR A 90 14.36 -13.14 -7.58
N VAL A 91 13.69 -12.83 -8.69
CA VAL A 91 13.82 -13.57 -9.94
C VAL A 91 14.08 -12.61 -11.09
N VAL A 92 15.23 -12.76 -11.72
CA VAL A 92 15.70 -11.88 -12.81
C VAL A 92 16.08 -12.68 -14.06
N ARG A 93 15.99 -12.07 -15.24
CA ARG A 93 16.44 -12.70 -16.48
C ARG A 93 17.95 -12.55 -16.67
N ASP A 94 18.44 -11.31 -16.58
CA ASP A 94 19.83 -10.95 -16.85
C ASP A 94 20.30 -9.89 -15.84
N PRO A 95 20.95 -10.29 -14.74
CA PRO A 95 21.45 -9.33 -13.76
C PRO A 95 22.60 -8.51 -14.33
N ALA A 96 22.67 -7.24 -14.00
CA ALA A 96 23.73 -6.36 -14.45
C ALA A 96 25.09 -6.85 -13.94
N LEU A 97 26.05 -7.07 -14.86
CA LEU A 97 27.43 -7.46 -14.52
C LEU A 97 28.13 -6.44 -13.61
N ARG A 98 27.77 -5.17 -13.74
CA ARG A 98 28.20 -4.07 -12.88
C ARG A 98 27.13 -2.99 -12.86
N PRO A 99 26.90 -2.32 -11.73
CA PRO A 99 26.07 -1.13 -11.70
C PRO A 99 26.80 0.04 -12.36
N SER A 100 26.06 0.95 -12.99
CA SER A 100 26.59 2.15 -13.63
C SER A 100 25.60 3.32 -13.50
N SER A 101 25.58 3.91 -12.32
CA SER A 101 24.85 5.14 -12.02
C SER A 101 25.67 5.99 -11.06
N TRP A 102 25.62 7.31 -11.20
CA TRP A 102 26.30 8.25 -10.29
C TRP A 102 25.76 8.17 -8.85
N ARG A 103 24.53 7.67 -8.68
CA ARG A 103 23.90 7.43 -7.37
C ARG A 103 24.32 6.10 -6.75
N SER A 104 24.85 5.16 -7.54
CA SER A 104 25.16 3.81 -7.08
C SER A 104 26.23 3.82 -5.99
N ARG A 105 25.95 3.17 -4.87
CA ARG A 105 26.88 2.91 -3.77
C ARG A 105 27.37 1.47 -3.73
N ARG A 106 26.50 0.53 -4.14
CA ARG A 106 26.75 -0.92 -4.13
C ARG A 106 26.00 -1.63 -5.26
N SER A 107 26.39 -2.87 -5.56
CA SER A 107 25.66 -3.69 -6.52
C SER A 107 24.38 -4.25 -5.90
N LEU A 108 23.40 -4.61 -6.74
CA LEU A 108 22.17 -5.26 -6.27
C LEU A 108 22.45 -6.67 -5.71
N GLU A 109 23.35 -7.43 -6.34
CA GLU A 109 23.68 -8.79 -5.88
C GLU A 109 24.31 -8.79 -4.49
N ASP A 110 25.25 -7.87 -4.24
CA ASP A 110 25.89 -7.71 -2.92
C ASP A 110 24.85 -7.37 -1.84
N GLU A 111 23.88 -6.51 -2.16
CA GLU A 111 22.83 -6.13 -1.21
C GLU A 111 21.85 -7.29 -0.93
N LEU A 112 21.48 -8.06 -1.96
CA LEU A 112 20.68 -9.28 -1.78
C LEU A 112 21.41 -10.30 -0.90
N VAL A 113 22.72 -10.48 -1.08
CA VAL A 113 23.54 -11.34 -0.20
C VAL A 113 23.58 -10.80 1.22
N ALA A 114 23.83 -9.49 1.39
CA ALA A 114 23.93 -8.85 2.71
C ALA A 114 22.63 -8.97 3.52
N GLN A 115 21.47 -8.86 2.86
CA GLN A 115 20.16 -8.99 3.49
C GLN A 115 19.61 -10.42 3.51
N GLY A 116 20.35 -11.41 3.01
CA GLY A 116 19.94 -12.81 3.05
C GLY A 116 18.81 -13.16 2.07
N ILE A 117 18.60 -12.37 1.01
CA ILE A 117 17.57 -12.62 0.01
C ILE A 117 18.05 -13.65 -1.00
N VAL A 118 17.34 -14.77 -1.07
CA VAL A 118 17.58 -15.84 -2.03
C VAL A 118 16.94 -15.47 -3.37
N GLY A 119 17.70 -15.60 -4.46
CA GLY A 119 17.20 -15.33 -5.80
C GLY A 119 17.80 -16.21 -6.87
N ILE A 120 17.28 -16.05 -8.09
CA ILE A 120 17.67 -16.81 -9.27
C ILE A 120 17.73 -15.89 -10.49
N SER A 121 18.72 -16.14 -11.34
CA SER A 121 18.96 -15.45 -12.60
C SER A 121 19.01 -16.42 -13.77
N GLY A 122 19.04 -15.90 -15.01
CA GLY A 122 19.23 -16.71 -16.22
C GLY A 122 17.98 -17.46 -16.70
N ILE A 123 16.83 -17.31 -16.04
CA ILE A 123 15.60 -18.02 -16.41
C ILE A 123 14.74 -17.21 -17.39
N ASP A 124 13.86 -17.88 -18.13
CA ASP A 124 12.85 -17.23 -18.98
C ASP A 124 11.72 -16.63 -18.12
N THR A 125 11.94 -15.41 -17.63
CA THR A 125 10.96 -14.65 -16.82
C THR A 125 9.68 -14.33 -17.61
N ARG A 126 9.73 -14.30 -18.95
CA ARG A 126 8.54 -14.12 -19.80
C ARG A 126 7.67 -15.37 -19.80
N ALA A 127 8.25 -16.55 -19.92
CA ALA A 127 7.52 -17.81 -19.84
C ALA A 127 6.90 -18.00 -18.44
N LEU A 128 7.63 -17.64 -17.38
CA LEU A 128 7.11 -17.63 -16.01
C LEU A 128 5.94 -16.63 -15.85
N THR A 129 6.11 -15.39 -16.32
CA THR A 129 5.06 -14.36 -16.27
C THR A 129 3.78 -14.80 -16.98
N ARG A 130 3.90 -15.37 -18.19
CA ARG A 130 2.75 -15.90 -18.93
C ARG A 130 2.04 -17.00 -18.18
N HIS A 131 2.79 -17.88 -17.54
CA HIS A 131 2.25 -18.97 -16.73
C HIS A 131 1.45 -18.43 -15.54
N LEU A 132 2.01 -17.49 -14.78
CA LEU A 132 1.32 -16.86 -13.64
C LEU A 132 0.07 -16.08 -14.08
N ARG A 133 0.12 -15.36 -15.21
CA ARG A 133 -1.06 -14.70 -15.77
C ARG A 133 -2.17 -15.69 -16.14
N GLU A 134 -1.82 -16.83 -16.72
CA GLU A 134 -2.77 -17.84 -17.22
C GLU A 134 -3.31 -18.75 -16.12
N ARG A 135 -2.50 -19.09 -15.11
CA ARG A 135 -2.84 -20.02 -14.02
C ARG A 135 -3.17 -19.33 -12.69
N GLY A 136 -2.77 -18.08 -12.52
CA GLY A 136 -2.88 -17.32 -11.29
C GLY A 136 -1.57 -17.29 -10.49
N ALA A 137 -1.51 -16.39 -9.51
CA ALA A 137 -0.46 -16.37 -8.49
C ALA A 137 -0.52 -17.66 -7.66
N MET A 138 0.64 -18.21 -7.33
CA MET A 138 0.77 -19.55 -6.76
C MET A 138 2.03 -19.65 -5.92
N ARG A 139 2.14 -20.69 -5.09
CA ARG A 139 3.37 -20.90 -4.31
C ARG A 139 4.56 -21.24 -5.21
N VAL A 140 5.72 -20.75 -4.84
CA VAL A 140 7.00 -20.96 -5.52
C VAL A 140 8.12 -21.15 -4.51
N GLY A 141 9.13 -21.91 -4.89
CA GLY A 141 10.38 -22.00 -4.16
C GLY A 141 11.58 -21.77 -5.07
N ILE A 142 12.63 -21.17 -4.51
CA ILE A 142 13.95 -21.05 -5.14
C ILE A 142 14.92 -21.87 -4.29
N PHE A 143 15.74 -22.69 -4.94
CA PHE A 143 16.72 -23.57 -4.30
C PHE A 143 18.06 -23.44 -5.02
N SER A 144 19.14 -23.21 -4.27
CA SER A 144 20.49 -22.99 -4.81
C SER A 144 21.46 -24.11 -4.40
N GLY A 145 22.56 -24.26 -5.16
CA GLY A 145 23.65 -25.19 -4.85
C GLY A 145 23.19 -26.65 -4.84
N GLU A 146 23.55 -27.39 -3.80
CA GLU A 146 23.17 -28.80 -3.64
C GLU A 146 21.65 -29.01 -3.58
N LEU A 147 20.90 -28.05 -3.02
CA LEU A 147 19.44 -28.12 -2.97
C LEU A 147 18.82 -28.12 -4.37
N ALA A 148 19.46 -27.42 -5.33
CA ALA A 148 18.99 -27.35 -6.71
C ALA A 148 19.14 -28.68 -7.48
N GLN A 149 19.90 -29.63 -6.93
CA GLN A 149 20.12 -30.96 -7.51
C GLN A 149 19.12 -32.00 -7.00
N ARG A 150 18.30 -31.67 -5.99
CA ARG A 150 17.26 -32.58 -5.49
C ARG A 150 16.19 -32.85 -6.55
N PRO A 151 15.52 -34.01 -6.49
CA PRO A 151 14.41 -34.32 -7.38
C PRO A 151 13.33 -33.23 -7.32
N VAL A 152 12.83 -32.80 -8.49
CA VAL A 152 11.79 -31.75 -8.58
C VAL A 152 10.57 -32.12 -7.74
N THR A 153 10.21 -33.40 -7.64
CA THR A 153 9.10 -33.89 -6.80
C THR A 153 9.27 -33.55 -5.31
N GLU A 154 10.49 -33.62 -4.78
CA GLU A 154 10.77 -33.22 -3.39
C GLU A 154 10.68 -31.71 -3.20
N LEU A 155 11.16 -30.95 -4.20
CA LEU A 155 11.10 -29.49 -4.18
C LEU A 155 9.66 -28.99 -4.27
N VAL A 156 8.83 -29.61 -5.11
CA VAL A 156 7.38 -29.33 -5.19
C VAL A 156 6.71 -29.59 -3.84
N ALA A 157 7.02 -30.70 -3.17
CA ALA A 157 6.47 -30.99 -1.85
C ALA A 157 6.84 -29.90 -0.82
N ALA A 158 8.09 -29.42 -0.83
CA ALA A 158 8.52 -28.31 0.03
C ALA A 158 7.77 -27.00 -0.27
N VAL A 159 7.50 -26.72 -1.55
CA VAL A 159 6.71 -25.55 -1.97
C VAL A 159 5.24 -25.68 -1.56
N GLN A 160 4.67 -26.88 -1.65
CA GLN A 160 3.27 -27.16 -1.29
C GLN A 160 3.03 -27.18 0.23
N ASP A 161 4.06 -27.32 1.04
CA ASP A 161 3.99 -27.20 2.51
C ASP A 161 3.95 -25.73 2.98
N ALA A 162 4.39 -24.79 2.13
CA ALA A 162 4.37 -23.38 2.46
C ALA A 162 2.93 -22.84 2.62
N PRO A 163 2.68 -21.90 3.57
CA PRO A 163 1.39 -21.25 3.71
C PRO A 163 0.96 -20.49 2.44
N GLN A 164 -0.34 -20.40 2.21
CA GLN A 164 -0.90 -19.58 1.14
C GLN A 164 -1.05 -18.12 1.57
N MET A 165 -1.04 -17.20 0.59
CA MET A 165 -1.28 -15.77 0.84
C MET A 165 -2.74 -15.48 1.25
N THR A 166 -3.69 -16.26 0.74
CA THR A 166 -5.10 -16.14 1.13
C THR A 166 -5.24 -16.52 2.61
N GLY A 167 -5.88 -15.66 3.39
CA GLY A 167 -6.00 -15.80 4.84
C GLY A 167 -4.72 -15.47 5.63
N ALA A 168 -3.70 -14.84 5.02
CA ALA A 168 -2.49 -14.43 5.72
C ALA A 168 -2.64 -13.02 6.33
N ALA A 169 -2.53 -12.92 7.66
CA ALA A 169 -2.46 -11.66 8.38
C ALA A 169 -1.00 -11.20 8.50
N LEU A 170 -0.55 -10.26 7.65
CA LEU A 170 0.87 -9.90 7.52
C LEU A 170 1.22 -8.48 7.97
N ALA A 171 0.23 -7.58 8.15
CA ALA A 171 0.46 -6.19 8.54
C ALA A 171 1.26 -6.07 9.87
N ALA A 172 0.93 -6.90 10.86
CA ALA A 172 1.63 -6.93 12.15
C ALA A 172 3.10 -7.38 12.06
N GLU A 173 3.50 -8.06 10.98
CA GLU A 173 4.89 -8.50 10.76
C GLU A 173 5.77 -7.40 10.14
N VAL A 174 5.14 -6.35 9.58
CA VAL A 174 5.83 -5.30 8.82
C VAL A 174 5.72 -3.90 9.42
N THR A 175 4.75 -3.69 10.31
CA THR A 175 4.51 -2.40 10.97
C THR A 175 5.69 -1.92 11.82
N THR A 176 5.78 -0.60 12.03
CA THR A 176 6.68 0.00 13.01
C THR A 176 6.42 -0.53 14.43
N LYS A 177 7.50 -0.66 15.21
CA LYS A 177 7.43 -1.11 16.61
C LYS A 177 6.97 -0.02 17.57
N GLU A 178 7.33 1.22 17.27
CA GLU A 178 7.06 2.38 18.11
C GLU A 178 6.54 3.52 17.25
N ARG A 179 5.74 4.39 17.87
CA ARG A 179 5.27 5.61 17.22
C ARG A 179 6.46 6.51 16.87
N TYR A 180 6.41 7.16 15.72
CA TYR A 180 7.37 8.20 15.34
C TYR A 180 6.68 9.34 14.59
N VAL A 181 7.36 10.48 14.50
CA VAL A 181 6.81 11.69 13.87
C VAL A 181 7.66 12.06 12.67
N VAL A 182 7.01 12.27 11.53
CA VAL A 182 7.59 12.94 10.36
C VAL A 182 7.13 14.40 10.39
N PRO A 183 8.03 15.35 10.66
CA PRO A 183 7.65 16.75 10.83
C PRO A 183 7.14 17.35 9.52
N ALA A 184 6.21 18.28 9.62
CA ALA A 184 5.78 19.09 8.49
C ALA A 184 6.98 19.81 7.84
N VAL A 185 6.98 19.89 6.51
CA VAL A 185 7.93 20.72 5.77
C VAL A 185 7.33 22.12 5.62
N GLY A 186 8.01 23.12 6.18
CA GLY A 186 7.51 24.50 6.20
C GLY A 186 6.62 24.77 7.41
N GLU A 187 5.58 25.59 7.21
CA GLU A 187 4.59 25.87 8.26
C GLU A 187 3.70 24.64 8.49
N ARG A 188 3.57 24.23 9.76
CA ARG A 188 2.66 23.14 10.13
C ARG A 188 1.22 23.62 10.03
N ARG A 189 0.47 23.01 9.11
CA ARG A 189 -0.94 23.30 8.82
C ARG A 189 -1.90 22.30 9.46
N PHE A 190 -1.51 21.03 9.52
CA PHE A 190 -2.34 19.93 10.02
C PHE A 190 -1.50 18.89 10.76
N THR A 191 -2.16 18.07 11.58
CA THR A 191 -1.63 16.89 12.26
C THR A 191 -2.41 15.66 11.83
N VAL A 192 -1.72 14.65 11.30
CA VAL A 192 -2.34 13.39 10.83
C VAL A 192 -1.83 12.20 11.63
N ALA A 193 -2.75 11.35 12.06
CA ALA A 193 -2.43 10.03 12.58
C ALA A 193 -2.39 9.02 11.41
N ALA A 194 -1.23 8.46 11.11
CA ALA A 194 -1.03 7.46 10.08
C ALA A 194 -0.85 6.07 10.72
N VAL A 195 -1.78 5.15 10.48
CA VAL A 195 -1.65 3.75 10.93
C VAL A 195 -0.79 2.99 9.93
N ASP A 196 0.36 2.53 10.41
CA ASP A 196 1.35 1.78 9.65
C ASP A 196 0.95 0.30 9.54
N LEU A 197 0.47 -0.08 8.37
CA LEU A 197 0.14 -1.45 8.00
C LEU A 197 1.23 -2.06 7.09
N GLY A 198 2.39 -1.42 6.98
CA GLY A 198 3.41 -1.62 5.96
C GLY A 198 3.68 -0.35 5.14
N ILE A 199 3.68 0.81 5.79
CA ILE A 199 3.75 2.12 5.14
C ILE A 199 5.08 2.30 4.40
N LYS A 200 4.97 2.77 3.17
CA LYS A 200 6.10 3.24 2.37
C LYS A 200 6.53 4.65 2.75
N ALA A 201 7.84 4.88 2.85
CA ALA A 201 8.45 6.13 3.34
C ALA A 201 8.10 7.36 2.50
N MET A 202 7.81 7.21 1.20
CA MET A 202 7.40 8.32 0.36
C MET A 202 6.03 8.90 0.79
N THR A 203 5.12 8.08 1.31
CA THR A 203 3.79 8.53 1.74
C THR A 203 3.84 9.61 2.83
N PRO A 204 4.45 9.39 4.01
CA PRO A 204 4.57 10.44 5.02
C PRO A 204 5.46 11.59 4.54
N THR A 205 6.42 11.34 3.65
CA THR A 205 7.23 12.40 3.03
C THR A 205 6.38 13.37 2.19
N LEU A 206 5.47 12.85 1.37
CA LEU A 206 4.57 13.67 0.55
C LEU A 206 3.52 14.39 1.40
N LEU A 207 2.98 13.74 2.44
CA LEU A 207 2.11 14.41 3.41
C LEU A 207 2.87 15.56 4.11
N ALA A 208 4.10 15.34 4.56
CA ALA A 208 4.92 16.37 5.19
C ALA A 208 5.15 17.57 4.26
N ARG A 209 5.35 17.36 2.96
CA ARG A 209 5.46 18.42 1.95
C ARG A 209 4.19 19.27 1.79
N GLN A 210 3.04 18.77 2.23
CA GLN A 210 1.77 19.51 2.26
C GLN A 210 1.59 20.35 3.54
N GLY A 211 2.61 20.42 4.40
CA GLY A 211 2.56 21.09 5.69
C GLY A 211 1.90 20.23 6.79
N ILE A 212 1.84 18.91 6.61
CA ILE A 212 1.21 17.98 7.56
C ILE A 212 2.29 17.39 8.48
N GLU A 213 2.12 17.50 9.80
CA GLU A 213 2.89 16.72 10.77
C GLU A 213 2.28 15.32 10.86
N VAL A 214 3.04 14.28 10.50
CA VAL A 214 2.54 12.91 10.41
C VAL A 214 3.03 12.12 11.61
N HIS A 215 2.10 11.65 12.44
CA HIS A 215 2.35 10.73 13.54
C HIS A 215 2.09 9.31 13.05
N VAL A 216 3.14 8.56 12.81
CA VAL A 216 3.05 7.17 12.35
C VAL A 216 2.92 6.27 13.57
N LEU A 217 1.82 5.51 13.60
CA LEU A 217 1.44 4.62 14.69
C LEU A 217 1.55 3.15 14.24
N PRO A 218 1.90 2.21 15.15
CA PRO A 218 1.87 0.78 14.85
C PRO A 218 0.49 0.29 14.39
N ALA A 219 0.43 -0.85 13.70
CA ALA A 219 -0.81 -1.50 13.27
C ALA A 219 -1.73 -1.86 14.44
N THR A 220 -1.17 -2.02 15.64
CA THR A 220 -1.91 -2.32 16.87
C THR A 220 -2.52 -1.09 17.54
N ALA A 221 -2.37 0.11 16.96
CA ALA A 221 -2.89 1.34 17.53
C ALA A 221 -4.42 1.27 17.69
N THR A 222 -4.89 1.62 18.87
CA THR A 222 -6.31 1.71 19.17
C THR A 222 -6.88 3.05 18.69
N PHE A 223 -8.21 3.17 18.69
CA PHE A 223 -8.84 4.45 18.40
C PHE A 223 -8.48 5.53 19.44
N ASP A 224 -8.27 5.16 20.70
CA ASP A 224 -7.83 6.09 21.74
C ASP A 224 -6.41 6.60 21.47
N ASP A 225 -5.51 5.74 21.00
CA ASP A 225 -4.16 6.14 20.58
C ASP A 225 -4.23 7.14 19.41
N ILE A 226 -5.10 6.89 18.44
CA ILE A 226 -5.34 7.80 17.31
C ILE A 226 -5.88 9.15 17.79
N ARG A 227 -6.87 9.16 18.69
CA ARG A 227 -7.44 10.39 19.25
C ARG A 227 -6.45 11.19 20.09
N ALA A 228 -5.43 10.54 20.64
CA ALA A 228 -4.38 11.18 21.42
C ALA A 228 -3.28 11.84 20.56
N VAL A 229 -3.33 11.70 19.24
CA VAL A 229 -2.41 12.38 18.32
C VAL A 229 -2.77 13.86 18.20
N GLY A 230 -1.81 14.74 18.50
CA GLY A 230 -1.98 16.18 18.41
C GLY A 230 -2.75 16.79 19.59
N ASP A 231 -2.66 18.13 19.71
CA ASP A 231 -3.39 18.88 20.73
C ASP A 231 -4.87 19.02 20.31
N GLY A 232 -5.75 18.20 20.90
CA GLY A 232 -7.17 18.17 20.57
C GLY A 232 -7.61 17.03 19.63
N GLY A 233 -6.65 16.18 19.22
CA GLY A 233 -6.87 15.07 18.29
C GLY A 233 -6.40 15.39 16.86
N PRO A 234 -6.39 14.40 15.96
CA PRO A 234 -5.85 14.58 14.62
C PRO A 234 -6.85 15.29 13.70
N ASP A 235 -6.31 16.11 12.79
CA ASP A 235 -7.06 16.75 11.70
C ASP A 235 -7.53 15.72 10.67
N GLY A 236 -6.75 14.65 10.49
CA GLY A 236 -7.08 13.52 9.62
C GLY A 236 -6.41 12.22 10.04
N VAL A 237 -6.97 11.10 9.58
CA VAL A 237 -6.45 9.76 9.78
C VAL A 237 -6.11 9.14 8.43
N PHE A 238 -4.95 8.48 8.38
CA PHE A 238 -4.46 7.81 7.19
C PHE A 238 -4.20 6.33 7.48
N PHE A 239 -4.71 5.43 6.64
CA PHE A 239 -4.37 4.00 6.71
C PHE A 239 -3.51 3.62 5.50
N SER A 240 -2.32 3.08 5.75
CA SER A 240 -1.33 2.84 4.71
C SER A 240 -1.61 1.63 3.83
N ASN A 241 -0.73 1.44 2.85
CA ASN A 241 -0.54 0.17 2.20
C ASN A 241 -0.04 -0.91 3.18
N GLY A 242 -0.10 -2.16 2.75
CA GLY A 242 0.34 -3.30 3.55
C GLY A 242 0.30 -4.63 2.79
N PRO A 243 0.91 -5.69 3.34
CA PRO A 243 0.83 -7.04 2.81
C PRO A 243 -0.34 -7.84 3.40
N GLY A 244 -0.65 -8.97 2.75
CA GLY A 244 -1.60 -9.96 3.27
C GLY A 244 -3.02 -9.83 2.74
N ASP A 245 -3.93 -10.58 3.36
CA ASP A 245 -5.33 -10.67 2.98
C ASP A 245 -6.18 -9.72 3.85
N PRO A 246 -6.90 -8.76 3.25
CA PRO A 246 -7.74 -7.81 3.99
C PRO A 246 -8.87 -8.49 4.77
N ALA A 247 -9.26 -9.71 4.41
CA ALA A 247 -10.27 -10.48 5.15
C ALA A 247 -9.83 -10.83 6.58
N THR A 248 -8.54 -10.73 6.90
CA THR A 248 -7.98 -11.03 8.23
C THR A 248 -7.90 -9.81 9.16
N ALA A 249 -8.19 -8.61 8.65
CA ALA A 249 -7.96 -7.35 9.34
C ALA A 249 -9.20 -6.81 10.09
N ASP A 250 -9.86 -7.66 10.86
CA ASP A 250 -11.10 -7.30 11.58
C ASP A 250 -10.87 -6.22 12.65
N ALA A 251 -9.71 -6.24 13.31
CA ALA A 251 -9.35 -5.26 14.32
C ALA A 251 -9.16 -3.87 13.70
N GLU A 252 -8.45 -3.80 12.58
CA GLU A 252 -8.19 -2.57 11.85
C GLU A 252 -9.49 -2.00 11.26
N VAL A 253 -10.38 -2.85 10.75
CA VAL A 253 -11.73 -2.44 10.31
C VAL A 253 -12.55 -1.87 11.47
N ALA A 254 -12.47 -2.46 12.67
CA ALA A 254 -13.17 -1.95 13.85
C ALA A 254 -12.64 -0.59 14.31
N VAL A 255 -11.32 -0.36 14.22
CA VAL A 255 -10.71 0.96 14.49
C VAL A 255 -11.14 1.96 13.42
N LEU A 256 -11.12 1.58 12.14
CA LEU A 256 -11.56 2.46 11.05
C LEU A 256 -13.02 2.88 11.20
N ARG A 257 -13.92 1.97 11.61
CA ARG A 257 -15.32 2.34 11.89
C ARG A 257 -15.43 3.42 12.97
N GLN A 258 -14.66 3.33 14.05
CA GLN A 258 -14.64 4.37 15.09
C GLN A 258 -14.13 5.73 14.54
N VAL A 259 -13.15 5.71 13.63
CA VAL A 259 -12.67 6.92 12.93
C VAL A 259 -13.78 7.54 12.08
N LEU A 260 -14.53 6.70 11.33
CA LEU A 260 -15.65 7.14 10.50
C LEU A 260 -16.82 7.66 11.35
N ASP A 261 -17.15 7.00 12.46
CA ASP A 261 -18.19 7.39 13.40
C ASP A 261 -17.89 8.77 14.02
N ALA A 262 -16.60 9.01 14.33
CA ALA A 262 -16.11 10.31 14.79
C ALA A 262 -16.02 11.38 13.69
N ARG A 263 -16.33 11.02 12.43
CA ARG A 263 -16.27 11.88 11.24
C ARG A 263 -14.91 12.56 11.04
N ILE A 264 -13.84 11.90 11.46
CA ILE A 264 -12.48 12.38 11.22
C ILE A 264 -12.15 12.14 9.73
N PRO A 265 -11.60 13.14 9.00
CA PRO A 265 -11.19 13.00 7.62
C PRO A 265 -10.30 11.77 7.44
N PHE A 266 -10.67 10.91 6.50
CA PHE A 266 -9.99 9.64 6.28
C PHE A 266 -9.47 9.52 4.85
N PHE A 267 -8.23 9.05 4.73
CA PHE A 267 -7.63 8.65 3.46
C PHE A 267 -6.96 7.27 3.59
N GLY A 268 -7.33 6.34 2.71
CA GLY A 268 -6.73 5.00 2.64
C GLY A 268 -6.00 4.74 1.32
N ILE A 269 -4.82 4.10 1.38
CA ILE A 269 -4.04 3.68 0.20
C ILE A 269 -3.89 2.15 0.19
N CYS A 270 -4.12 1.51 -0.96
CA CYS A 270 -3.93 0.08 -1.20
C CYS A 270 -4.66 -0.82 -0.19
N PHE A 271 -3.98 -1.27 0.86
CA PHE A 271 -4.60 -2.02 1.96
C PHE A 271 -5.64 -1.15 2.70
N GLY A 272 -5.35 0.13 2.93
CA GLY A 272 -6.31 1.10 3.46
C GLY A 272 -7.59 1.25 2.63
N ASN A 273 -7.53 1.07 1.30
CA ASN A 273 -8.73 1.05 0.45
C ASN A 273 -9.59 -0.19 0.69
N GLN A 274 -8.94 -1.35 0.85
CA GLN A 274 -9.63 -2.60 1.16
C GLN A 274 -10.29 -2.53 2.54
N LEU A 275 -9.61 -1.94 3.52
CA LEU A 275 -10.17 -1.71 4.85
C LEU A 275 -11.35 -0.75 4.83
N LEU A 276 -11.30 0.35 4.04
CA LEU A 276 -12.46 1.22 3.86
C LEU A 276 -13.64 0.47 3.25
N GLY A 277 -13.40 -0.30 2.18
CA GLY A 277 -14.43 -1.14 1.58
C GLY A 277 -15.11 -2.07 2.60
N ARG A 278 -14.30 -2.77 3.41
CA ARG A 278 -14.80 -3.67 4.47
C ARG A 278 -15.52 -2.91 5.60
N ALA A 279 -15.01 -1.75 6.02
CA ALA A 279 -15.65 -0.92 7.04
C ALA A 279 -17.06 -0.50 6.62
N LEU A 280 -17.22 -0.13 5.34
CA LEU A 280 -18.49 0.21 4.71
C LEU A 280 -19.40 -1.01 4.46
N GLY A 281 -18.90 -2.24 4.64
CA GLY A 281 -19.66 -3.49 4.51
C GLY A 281 -19.54 -4.20 3.15
N PHE A 282 -18.66 -3.73 2.26
CA PHE A 282 -18.36 -4.43 1.02
C PHE A 282 -17.45 -5.64 1.26
N GLY A 283 -17.51 -6.60 0.33
CA GLY A 283 -16.61 -7.74 0.31
C GLY A 283 -15.24 -7.39 -0.28
N THR A 284 -14.31 -8.34 -0.18
CA THR A 284 -13.02 -8.31 -0.89
C THR A 284 -12.78 -9.65 -1.56
N TYR A 285 -12.09 -9.65 -2.69
CA TYR A 285 -11.74 -10.87 -3.41
C TYR A 285 -10.27 -10.87 -3.85
N LYS A 286 -9.71 -12.06 -4.02
CA LYS A 286 -8.35 -12.24 -4.54
C LYS A 286 -8.37 -12.16 -6.06
N LEU A 287 -7.53 -11.31 -6.61
CA LEU A 287 -7.27 -11.22 -8.04
C LEU A 287 -6.51 -12.45 -8.51
N LYS A 288 -6.72 -12.84 -9.76
CA LYS A 288 -6.05 -14.02 -10.34
C LYS A 288 -4.52 -13.94 -10.22
N TYR A 289 -3.94 -12.81 -10.60
CA TYR A 289 -2.50 -12.56 -10.49
C TYR A 289 -2.15 -11.18 -9.90
N GLY A 290 -3.17 -10.33 -9.63
CA GLY A 290 -3.00 -8.99 -9.05
C GLY A 290 -2.47 -7.92 -10.02
N HIS A 291 -2.46 -6.67 -9.56
CA HIS A 291 -1.86 -5.55 -10.28
C HIS A 291 -0.51 -5.20 -9.66
N ARG A 292 0.55 -5.36 -10.46
CA ARG A 292 1.95 -5.14 -10.03
C ARG A 292 2.75 -4.51 -11.16
N GLY A 293 2.95 -3.21 -11.08
CA GLY A 293 3.53 -2.43 -12.17
C GLY A 293 3.35 -0.94 -12.03
N ILE A 294 4.00 -0.19 -12.91
CA ILE A 294 4.01 1.28 -12.93
C ILE A 294 3.30 1.86 -14.17
N ASN A 295 2.43 1.08 -14.79
CA ASN A 295 1.83 1.37 -16.08
C ASN A 295 0.34 1.00 -16.15
N GLN A 296 -0.34 0.94 -15.01
CA GLN A 296 -1.76 0.61 -14.98
C GLN A 296 -2.58 1.87 -15.31
N PRO A 297 -3.54 1.79 -16.25
CA PRO A 297 -4.41 2.91 -16.57
C PRO A 297 -5.63 2.92 -15.65
N VAL A 298 -5.82 4.01 -14.91
CA VAL A 298 -6.95 4.20 -14.01
C VAL A 298 -7.76 5.43 -14.45
N MET A 299 -9.09 5.31 -14.49
CA MET A 299 -9.98 6.44 -14.76
C MET A 299 -10.56 6.98 -13.46
N ASP A 300 -10.33 8.27 -13.17
CA ASP A 300 -11.08 9.04 -12.18
C ASP A 300 -12.45 9.37 -12.77
N ARG A 301 -13.50 8.70 -12.27
CA ARG A 301 -14.87 8.85 -12.75
C ARG A 301 -15.49 10.19 -12.37
N THR A 302 -14.92 10.90 -11.41
CA THR A 302 -15.40 12.21 -10.95
C THR A 302 -15.01 13.33 -11.93
N THR A 303 -13.93 13.13 -12.70
CA THR A 303 -13.41 14.11 -13.65
C THR A 303 -13.37 13.61 -15.09
N GLY A 304 -13.43 12.30 -15.31
CA GLY A 304 -13.20 11.65 -16.60
C GLY A 304 -11.72 11.58 -17.01
N LYS A 305 -10.79 11.97 -16.13
CA LYS A 305 -9.34 11.93 -16.38
C LYS A 305 -8.84 10.49 -16.31
N VAL A 306 -7.90 10.15 -17.19
CA VAL A 306 -7.14 8.89 -17.12
C VAL A 306 -5.74 9.18 -16.58
N GLU A 307 -5.26 8.29 -15.73
CA GLU A 307 -3.99 8.37 -15.03
C GLU A 307 -3.20 7.09 -15.27
N VAL A 308 -1.87 7.22 -15.39
CA VAL A 308 -0.99 6.07 -15.31
C VAL A 308 -0.51 5.97 -13.86
N THR A 309 -0.67 4.79 -13.26
CA THR A 309 -0.51 4.60 -11.82
C THR A 309 0.43 3.43 -11.48
N ALA A 310 0.98 3.48 -10.26
CA ALA A 310 1.77 2.41 -9.65
C ALA A 310 0.88 1.50 -8.78
N HIS A 311 0.95 0.19 -8.98
CA HIS A 311 0.14 -0.80 -8.28
C HIS A 311 1.02 -1.89 -7.66
N ASN A 312 0.65 -2.32 -6.46
CA ASN A 312 1.14 -3.55 -5.85
C ASN A 312 0.05 -4.19 -4.95
N HIS A 313 -0.93 -4.86 -5.56
CA HIS A 313 -1.98 -5.54 -4.79
C HIS A 313 -2.47 -6.84 -5.44
N GLY A 314 -2.75 -7.83 -4.60
CA GLY A 314 -3.34 -9.12 -4.98
C GLY A 314 -4.84 -9.25 -4.67
N PHE A 315 -5.42 -8.27 -3.98
CA PHE A 315 -6.82 -8.26 -3.57
C PHE A 315 -7.49 -6.96 -4.03
N ALA A 316 -8.82 -6.99 -4.14
CA ALA A 316 -9.63 -5.84 -4.54
C ALA A 316 -10.96 -5.83 -3.78
N VAL A 317 -11.58 -4.65 -3.70
CA VAL A 317 -12.92 -4.46 -3.12
C VAL A 317 -13.99 -4.88 -4.13
N ASP A 318 -15.00 -5.58 -3.64
CA ASP A 318 -16.21 -5.91 -4.39
C ASP A 318 -17.30 -4.85 -4.11
N ALA A 319 -17.28 -3.76 -4.89
CA ALA A 319 -18.25 -2.68 -4.80
C ALA A 319 -18.93 -2.45 -6.16
N PRO A 320 -20.25 -2.17 -6.21
CA PRO A 320 -20.95 -1.85 -7.44
C PRO A 320 -20.34 -0.65 -8.16
N THR A 321 -19.93 -0.83 -9.41
CA THR A 321 -19.25 0.21 -10.20
C THR A 321 -20.23 1.05 -11.02
N ASP A 322 -21.47 0.62 -11.21
CA ASP A 322 -22.42 1.24 -12.14
C ASP A 322 -23.25 2.39 -11.55
N ARG A 323 -23.22 2.57 -10.22
CA ARG A 323 -24.07 3.54 -9.51
C ARG A 323 -23.53 3.90 -8.13
N GLU A 324 -24.02 5.01 -7.58
CA GLU A 324 -23.91 5.29 -6.15
C GLU A 324 -24.81 4.34 -5.38
N VAL A 325 -24.33 3.85 -4.24
CA VAL A 325 -25.07 2.92 -3.37
C VAL A 325 -24.97 3.37 -1.92
N ALA A 326 -25.96 3.01 -1.09
CA ALA A 326 -25.79 3.12 0.35
C ALA A 326 -24.73 2.10 0.82
N ALA A 327 -23.92 2.47 1.80
CA ALA A 327 -22.95 1.57 2.41
C ALA A 327 -23.68 0.31 2.94
N PRO A 328 -23.27 -0.92 2.58
CA PRO A 328 -23.96 -2.14 3.03
C PRO A 328 -24.03 -2.31 4.56
N ALA A 329 -23.06 -1.77 5.29
CA ALA A 329 -23.06 -1.75 6.75
C ALA A 329 -24.24 -0.94 7.35
N ASP A 330 -24.94 -0.14 6.53
CA ASP A 330 -26.10 0.69 6.91
C ASP A 330 -27.44 -0.05 6.83
N ALA A 331 -27.46 -1.39 6.79
CA ALA A 331 -28.70 -2.17 6.65
C ALA A 331 -29.78 -1.84 7.71
N GLU A 332 -29.41 -1.20 8.83
CA GLU A 332 -30.30 -0.78 9.92
C GLU A 332 -30.50 0.76 10.04
N GLY A 333 -29.84 1.59 9.22
CA GLY A 333 -30.07 3.04 9.15
C GLY A 333 -28.82 3.93 9.11
N THR A 334 -28.42 4.34 7.90
CA THR A 334 -27.57 5.50 7.53
C THR A 334 -26.36 5.84 8.43
N ALA A 335 -25.56 4.87 8.88
CA ALA A 335 -24.36 5.16 9.66
C ALA A 335 -23.28 5.84 8.79
N TYR A 336 -23.11 5.36 7.54
CA TYR A 336 -22.02 5.79 6.65
C TYR A 336 -22.47 6.43 5.32
N GLY A 337 -23.76 6.34 4.99
CA GLY A 337 -24.39 7.07 3.88
C GLY A 337 -24.06 6.50 2.50
N ARG A 338 -24.07 7.36 1.49
CA ARG A 338 -23.83 6.99 0.09
C ARG A 338 -22.34 6.89 -0.19
N VAL A 339 -22.00 5.89 -1.00
CA VAL A 339 -20.65 5.58 -1.46
C VAL A 339 -20.68 5.43 -2.97
N ARG A 340 -19.62 5.86 -3.63
CA ARG A 340 -19.39 5.60 -5.06
C ARG A 340 -18.00 5.04 -5.31
N VAL A 341 -17.88 4.22 -6.35
CA VAL A 341 -16.58 3.88 -6.93
C VAL A 341 -16.06 5.11 -7.68
N SER A 342 -15.01 5.73 -7.15
CA SER A 342 -14.42 6.96 -7.70
C SER A 342 -13.39 6.67 -8.80
N HIS A 343 -12.73 5.51 -8.74
CA HIS A 343 -11.70 5.12 -9.70
C HIS A 343 -11.89 3.67 -10.15
N VAL A 344 -11.59 3.41 -11.42
CA VAL A 344 -11.67 2.06 -12.02
C VAL A 344 -10.46 1.79 -12.91
N CYS A 345 -9.96 0.56 -12.88
CA CYS A 345 -8.92 0.09 -13.80
C CYS A 345 -9.50 -0.06 -15.21
N LEU A 346 -8.85 0.52 -16.22
CA LEU A 346 -9.31 0.45 -17.61
C LEU A 346 -8.96 -0.86 -18.32
N ASN A 347 -8.11 -1.70 -17.72
CA ASN A 347 -7.75 -2.99 -18.30
C ASN A 347 -8.77 -4.09 -17.97
N ASP A 348 -9.43 -4.02 -16.81
CA ASP A 348 -10.22 -5.15 -16.29
C ASP A 348 -11.37 -4.76 -15.33
N ASP A 349 -11.75 -3.48 -15.28
CA ASP A 349 -12.88 -2.95 -14.50
C ASP A 349 -12.78 -3.14 -12.98
N VAL A 350 -11.61 -3.49 -12.46
CA VAL A 350 -11.36 -3.59 -11.01
C VAL A 350 -11.58 -2.23 -10.34
N VAL A 351 -12.15 -2.25 -9.13
CA VAL A 351 -12.35 -1.06 -8.28
C VAL A 351 -11.00 -0.53 -7.81
N GLU A 352 -10.69 0.71 -8.18
CA GLU A 352 -9.40 1.35 -7.86
C GLU A 352 -9.54 2.51 -6.87
N GLY A 353 -10.75 2.82 -6.43
CA GLY A 353 -10.99 3.81 -5.38
C GLY A 353 -12.45 3.96 -4.98
N LEU A 354 -12.66 4.36 -3.74
CA LEU A 354 -13.96 4.60 -3.13
C LEU A 354 -14.03 6.04 -2.62
N GLU A 355 -15.23 6.62 -2.65
CA GLU A 355 -15.52 7.91 -2.05
C GLU A 355 -16.85 7.85 -1.30
N CYS A 356 -16.82 8.23 -0.03
CA CYS A 356 -18.02 8.46 0.78
C CYS A 356 -18.55 9.88 0.49
N LEU A 357 -19.84 10.00 0.21
CA LEU A 357 -20.47 11.27 -0.15
C LEU A 357 -21.02 12.01 1.07
N ASP A 358 -21.31 11.28 2.14
CA ASP A 358 -21.92 11.82 3.36
C ASP A 358 -20.96 11.79 4.59
N LEU A 359 -19.71 11.32 4.36
CA LEU A 359 -18.58 11.33 5.31
C LEU A 359 -17.32 11.90 4.65
N PRO A 360 -16.38 12.49 5.41
CA PRO A 360 -15.13 13.00 4.87
C PRO A 360 -14.10 11.87 4.62
N ALA A 361 -14.46 10.84 3.86
CA ALA A 361 -13.64 9.64 3.68
C ALA A 361 -13.53 9.22 2.21
N TYR A 362 -12.33 8.85 1.78
CA TYR A 362 -12.09 8.24 0.48
C TYR A 362 -10.83 7.37 0.52
N SER A 363 -10.64 6.56 -0.51
CA SER A 363 -9.45 5.72 -0.65
C SER A 363 -9.15 5.40 -2.11
N VAL A 364 -7.92 4.97 -2.36
CA VAL A 364 -7.47 4.44 -3.66
C VAL A 364 -6.67 3.16 -3.49
N GLN A 365 -6.80 2.26 -4.45
CA GLN A 365 -6.19 0.93 -4.41
C GLN A 365 -4.74 0.90 -4.93
N TYR A 366 -4.38 1.87 -5.76
CA TYR A 366 -3.02 2.10 -6.26
C TYR A 366 -2.24 3.03 -5.32
N HIS A 367 -1.02 3.39 -5.71
CA HIS A 367 -0.03 4.10 -4.89
C HIS A 367 0.25 5.52 -5.44
N PRO A 368 -0.49 6.56 -4.98
CA PRO A 368 -0.26 7.96 -5.34
C PRO A 368 1.11 8.48 -4.97
N GLU A 369 1.76 7.87 -3.98
CA GLU A 369 3.13 8.17 -3.58
C GLU A 369 4.17 7.71 -4.61
N ALA A 370 3.76 6.84 -5.55
CA ALA A 370 4.63 6.20 -6.53
C ALA A 370 5.82 5.51 -5.84
N ALA A 371 7.05 5.95 -6.08
CA ALA A 371 8.28 5.40 -5.51
C ALA A 371 8.31 3.85 -5.57
N ALA A 372 8.47 3.27 -6.77
CA ALA A 372 8.66 3.91 -8.07
C ALA A 372 7.35 4.06 -8.88
N GLY A 373 7.39 4.92 -9.90
CA GLY A 373 6.32 5.02 -10.89
C GLY A 373 5.94 6.45 -11.30
N PRO A 374 4.87 6.60 -12.09
CA PRO A 374 4.35 7.90 -12.53
C PRO A 374 3.73 8.70 -11.37
N HIS A 375 3.72 10.03 -11.50
CA HIS A 375 3.24 10.95 -10.46
C HIS A 375 1.81 11.50 -10.73
N ASP A 376 1.10 10.92 -11.70
CA ASP A 376 -0.19 11.42 -12.19
C ASP A 376 -1.26 11.55 -11.10
N ALA A 377 -1.14 10.70 -10.07
CA ALA A 377 -2.06 10.56 -8.94
C ALA A 377 -1.72 11.42 -7.71
N ALA A 378 -0.61 12.18 -7.72
CA ALA A 378 -0.14 12.93 -6.54
C ALA A 378 -1.15 13.95 -5.99
N TYR A 379 -2.07 14.42 -6.83
CA TYR A 379 -3.17 15.34 -6.44
C TYR A 379 -4.09 14.77 -5.35
N LEU A 380 -4.09 13.45 -5.14
CA LEU A 380 -4.86 12.84 -4.08
C LEU A 380 -4.39 13.31 -2.70
N PHE A 381 -3.13 13.67 -2.50
CA PHE A 381 -2.69 14.28 -1.25
C PHE A 381 -3.30 15.69 -1.06
N ASP A 382 -3.45 16.47 -2.14
CA ASP A 382 -4.14 17.77 -2.10
C ASP A 382 -5.64 17.60 -1.78
N ARG A 383 -6.27 16.53 -2.30
CA ARG A 383 -7.66 16.19 -1.99
C ARG A 383 -7.85 15.88 -0.50
N PHE A 384 -6.88 15.24 0.14
CA PHE A 384 -6.91 14.98 1.58
C PHE A 384 -6.79 16.28 2.39
N VAL A 385 -5.89 17.18 2.00
CA VAL A 385 -5.79 18.53 2.59
C VAL A 385 -7.13 19.26 2.51
N GLY A 386 -7.77 19.26 1.34
CA GLY A 386 -9.08 19.89 1.17
C GLY A 386 -10.19 19.28 2.05
N LEU A 387 -10.11 17.99 2.41
CA LEU A 387 -11.05 17.38 3.37
C LEU A 387 -10.82 17.90 4.79
N MET A 388 -9.57 18.03 5.22
CA MET A 388 -9.23 18.56 6.55
C MET A 388 -9.60 20.04 6.68
N GLU A 389 -9.35 20.85 5.66
CA GLU A 389 -9.75 22.27 5.63
C GLU A 389 -11.27 22.46 5.80
N ARG A 390 -12.08 21.64 5.12
CA ARG A 390 -13.54 21.70 5.23
C ARG A 390 -14.06 21.32 6.62
N ARG A 391 -13.33 20.50 7.36
CA ARG A 391 -13.69 20.14 8.74
C ARG A 391 -13.37 21.28 9.71
N GLY A 392 -12.17 21.87 9.64
CA GLY A 392 -11.80 23.00 10.50
C GLY A 392 -12.79 24.16 10.41
N LEU A 393 -13.24 24.50 9.19
CA LEU A 393 -14.28 25.52 8.98
C LEU A 393 -15.63 25.19 9.63
N ARG A 394 -16.01 23.91 9.74
CA ARG A 394 -17.26 23.49 10.39
C ARG A 394 -17.16 23.56 11.92
N GLU A 395 -15.98 23.28 12.48
CA GLU A 395 -15.74 23.38 13.91
C GLU A 395 -15.74 24.87 14.34
N ASP A 396 -15.05 25.75 13.61
CA ASP A 396 -15.03 27.21 13.89
C ASP A 396 -16.42 27.86 13.81
N THR A 397 -17.24 27.49 12.81
CA THR A 397 -18.60 28.04 12.66
C THR A 397 -19.60 27.50 13.68
N SER A 398 -19.31 26.35 14.31
CA SER A 398 -20.13 25.80 15.39
C SER A 398 -19.87 26.44 16.75
N ASP A 399 -18.65 26.96 16.98
CA ASP A 399 -18.26 27.64 18.21
C ASP A 399 -18.69 29.13 18.24
N GLU A 400 -18.80 29.80 17.08
CA GLU A 400 -19.36 31.17 17.00
C GLU A 400 -20.90 31.24 17.21
N GLY A 401 -21.58 30.10 17.32
CA GLY A 401 -23.03 29.99 17.54
C GLY A 401 -23.51 30.22 18.98
N ALA A 402 -22.62 30.26 19.97
CA ALA A 402 -22.96 30.49 21.37
C ALA A 402 -23.18 31.99 21.67
N ARG A 403 -24.23 32.59 21.09
CA ARG A 403 -24.70 33.92 21.52
C ARG A 403 -25.27 33.84 22.94
N PRO A 404 -25.00 34.82 23.83
CA PRO A 404 -25.57 34.82 25.16
C PRO A 404 -27.10 34.92 25.07
N GLY A 405 -27.78 34.06 25.83
CA GLY A 405 -29.24 33.99 25.86
C GLY A 405 -29.91 35.33 26.19
N PRO A 406 -31.18 35.52 25.80
CA PRO A 406 -31.86 36.79 25.97
C PRO A 406 -32.02 37.12 27.46
N PRO A 407 -32.01 38.41 27.85
CA PRO A 407 -32.13 38.81 29.24
C PRO A 407 -33.51 38.39 29.77
N THR A 408 -33.49 37.66 30.89
CA THR A 408 -34.68 37.26 31.65
C THR A 408 -35.50 38.48 32.06
N SER A 409 -36.76 38.52 31.62
CA SER A 409 -37.75 39.51 32.04
C SER A 409 -38.07 39.33 33.53
N ALA A 410 -37.69 40.30 34.36
CA ALA A 410 -38.14 40.39 35.74
C ALA A 410 -39.62 40.80 35.75
N THR A 411 -40.46 39.91 36.29
CA THR A 411 -41.85 40.17 36.65
C THR A 411 -41.86 41.17 37.81
N LYS A 412 -42.43 42.35 37.60
CA LYS A 412 -42.87 43.25 38.67
C LYS A 412 -44.37 43.49 38.52
N SER A 413 -45.14 42.84 39.40
CA SER A 413 -46.49 43.25 39.75
C SER A 413 -46.41 44.40 40.77
N MET A 414 -47.03 45.56 40.49
CA MET A 414 -47.71 46.38 41.49
C MET A 414 -48.43 47.59 40.86
N SER A 415 -49.76 47.58 40.99
CA SER A 415 -50.69 48.69 41.28
C SER A 415 -50.53 50.07 40.60
N ASP A 416 -51.49 50.35 39.72
CA ASP A 416 -52.51 51.43 39.82
C ASP A 416 -52.15 52.73 40.59
N ALA A 417 -52.12 53.86 39.85
CA ALA A 417 -52.68 55.16 40.24
C ALA A 417 -52.33 56.25 39.21
N GLY A 418 -53.34 57.00 38.74
CA GLY A 418 -53.23 58.46 38.58
C GLY A 418 -53.14 59.04 37.18
N GLU A 419 -54.22 59.70 36.77
CA GLU A 419 -54.33 60.84 35.86
C GLU A 419 -53.13 61.81 35.93
N ASP A 420 -52.69 62.39 34.80
CA ASP A 420 -53.15 63.71 34.33
C ASP A 420 -52.19 64.29 33.24
N LYS A 421 -52.81 64.93 32.23
CA LYS A 421 -52.26 65.79 31.13
C LYS A 421 -51.56 65.19 29.91
#